data_AF-A0A925NDU1-F1
#
_entry.id   AF-A0A925NDU1-F1
#
_cell.length_a   1.000
_cell.length_b   1.000
_cell.length_c   1.000
_cell.angle_alpha   90.00
_cell.angle_beta   90.00
_cell.angle_gamma   90.00
#
_symmetry.space_group_name_H-M   'P 1'
#
loop_
_entity.id
_entity.type
_entity.pdbx_description
1 polymer ?
#
loop_
_entity_poly.entity_id
_entity_poly.type
_entity_poly.pdbx_seq_one_letter_code
_entity_poly.pdbx_strand_id
1 'polypeptide(L)'
;MIKLDKLNQLSESHGELRPGHGMVTGVIALSLGILCLLGVIAFHFPEYLTTPQLRKSYNVDIIRKVMLAALVLSGSLALLNIIRGRARWLSASAFAVVALTVLLGAHAVPVNPNFPDNTPYIGLDWFILDLLGSTLIFIFIEKLFALRRDQPVFRAEWQTDFHHFIVNHMVVGFVLLATNLLVHKLFGWAANDGIRGWVAVLNFWVAVFLIVLVADLV
;
A
#
# COMPACT_ATOMS: atom_id res chain seq x y z
N MET A 1 -4.02 26.24 14.88
CA MET A 1 -5.15 25.50 15.48
C MET A 1 -6.18 25.06 14.45
N ILE A 2 -6.95 25.95 13.81
CA ILE A 2 -8.10 25.62 12.92
C ILE A 2 -7.87 24.51 11.87
N LYS A 3 -6.66 24.36 11.31
CA LYS A 3 -6.37 23.31 10.31
C LYS A 3 -6.18 21.92 10.92
N LEU A 4 -5.62 21.82 12.12
CA LEU A 4 -5.43 20.55 12.82
C LEU A 4 -6.77 20.00 13.30
N ASP A 5 -7.66 20.86 13.80
CA ASP A 5 -9.00 20.46 14.23
C ASP A 5 -9.81 19.86 13.07
N LYS A 6 -9.66 20.40 11.85
CA LYS A 6 -10.30 19.86 10.64
C LYS A 6 -9.72 18.52 10.19
N LEU A 7 -8.42 18.29 10.42
CA LEU A 7 -7.79 17.00 10.14
C LEU A 7 -8.30 15.94 11.11
N ASN A 8 -8.33 16.25 12.41
CA ASN A 8 -8.86 15.34 13.43
C ASN A 8 -10.33 15.01 13.16
N GLN A 9 -11.13 16.04 12.86
CA GLN A 9 -12.52 15.85 12.49
C GLN A 9 -12.67 14.95 11.24
N LEU A 10 -11.82 15.12 10.23
CA LEU A 10 -11.86 14.27 9.04
C LEU A 10 -11.48 12.82 9.36
N SER A 11 -10.43 12.60 10.16
CA SER A 11 -9.98 11.25 10.53
C SER A 11 -10.95 10.51 11.45
N GLU A 12 -11.68 11.22 12.31
CA GLU A 12 -12.66 10.63 13.22
C GLU A 12 -14.06 10.53 12.58
N SER A 13 -14.31 11.26 11.49
CA SER A 13 -15.61 11.23 10.81
C SER A 13 -15.89 9.90 10.12
N HIS A 14 -17.18 9.59 10.00
CA HIS A 14 -17.69 8.44 9.27
C HIS A 14 -18.95 8.84 8.49
N GLY A 15 -19.38 7.99 7.57
CA GLY A 15 -20.59 8.15 6.77
C GLY A 15 -20.30 8.25 5.27
N GLU A 16 -21.36 8.52 4.51
CA GLU A 16 -21.27 8.66 3.06
C GLU A 16 -20.53 9.94 2.65
N LEU A 17 -19.57 9.80 1.75
CA LEU A 17 -18.98 10.95 1.09
C LEU A 17 -19.93 11.46 0.01
N ARG A 18 -20.66 12.52 0.33
CA ARG A 18 -21.62 13.13 -0.61
C ARG A 18 -20.91 13.67 -1.87
N PRO A 19 -21.31 13.25 -3.07
CA PRO A 19 -20.75 13.80 -4.31
C PRO A 19 -21.11 15.30 -4.47
N GLY A 20 -20.45 15.96 -5.42
CA GLY A 20 -20.72 17.37 -5.75
C GLY A 20 -20.06 18.41 -4.84
N HIS A 21 -19.68 18.05 -3.60
CA HIS A 21 -19.06 18.97 -2.64
C HIS A 21 -17.52 18.97 -2.65
N GLY A 22 -16.92 18.12 -3.48
CA GLY A 22 -15.45 17.96 -3.59
C GLY A 22 -14.83 17.07 -2.50
N MET A 23 -15.64 16.50 -1.60
CA MET A 23 -15.13 15.62 -0.54
C MET A 23 -14.55 14.32 -1.10
N VAL A 24 -15.30 13.60 -1.94
CA VAL A 24 -14.82 12.35 -2.60
C VAL A 24 -13.51 12.59 -3.35
N THR A 25 -13.49 13.59 -4.23
CA THR A 25 -12.31 13.92 -5.04
C THR A 25 -11.15 14.44 -4.20
N GLY A 26 -11.43 15.15 -3.10
CA GLY A 26 -10.43 15.65 -2.17
C GLY A 26 -9.78 14.54 -1.36
N VAL A 27 -10.56 13.57 -0.88
CA VAL A 27 -10.04 12.38 -0.17
C VAL A 27 -9.20 11.53 -1.11
N ILE A 28 -9.69 11.23 -2.33
CA ILE A 28 -8.92 10.48 -3.33
C ILE A 28 -7.61 11.19 -3.66
N ALA A 29 -7.64 12.51 -3.88
CA ALA A 29 -6.44 13.29 -4.14
C ALA A 29 -5.44 13.21 -2.98
N LEU A 30 -5.90 13.41 -1.74
CA LEU A 30 -5.05 13.34 -0.56
C LEU A 30 -4.44 11.95 -0.39
N SER A 31 -5.24 10.88 -0.48
CA SER A 31 -4.78 9.50 -0.35
C SER A 31 -3.74 9.15 -1.41
N LEU A 32 -4.01 9.42 -2.70
CA LEU A 32 -3.05 9.19 -3.77
C LEU A 32 -1.76 10.02 -3.58
N GLY A 33 -1.89 11.27 -3.16
CA GLY A 33 -0.75 12.14 -2.88
C GLY A 33 0.15 11.56 -1.78
N ILE A 34 -0.45 11.08 -0.67
CA ILE A 34 0.28 10.45 0.43
C ILE A 34 0.95 9.16 -0.04
N LEU A 35 0.26 8.28 -0.76
CA LEU A 35 0.85 7.04 -1.27
C LEU A 35 2.03 7.32 -2.23
N CYS A 36 1.89 8.31 -3.11
CA CYS A 36 3.00 8.71 -3.99
C CYS A 36 4.16 9.33 -3.20
N LEU A 37 3.91 10.12 -2.16
CA LEU A 37 4.95 10.66 -1.28
C LEU A 37 5.73 9.52 -0.59
N LEU A 38 5.02 8.54 -0.04
CA LEU A 38 5.63 7.36 0.57
C LEU A 38 6.45 6.56 -0.46
N GLY A 39 5.94 6.42 -1.68
CA GLY A 39 6.67 5.77 -2.78
C GLY A 39 7.96 6.52 -3.16
N VAL A 40 7.94 7.85 -3.17
CA VAL A 40 9.13 8.68 -3.40
C VAL A 40 10.14 8.51 -2.27
N ILE A 41 9.69 8.48 -1.01
CA ILE A 41 10.55 8.20 0.14
C ILE A 41 11.16 6.79 0.02
N ALA A 42 10.38 5.80 -0.42
CA ALA A 42 10.88 4.45 -0.68
C ALA A 42 11.93 4.42 -1.81
N PHE A 43 11.81 5.26 -2.83
CA PHE A 43 12.80 5.38 -3.90
C PHE A 43 14.10 6.07 -3.47
N HIS A 44 14.05 6.96 -2.48
CA HIS A 44 15.26 7.55 -1.87
C HIS A 44 15.99 6.58 -0.95
N PHE A 45 15.26 5.72 -0.23
CA PHE A 45 15.83 4.75 0.71
C PHE A 45 15.43 3.29 0.41
N PRO A 46 15.66 2.80 -0.83
CA PRO A 46 15.13 1.52 -1.28
C PRO A 46 15.69 0.33 -0.50
N GLU A 47 16.95 0.39 -0.05
CA GLU A 47 17.55 -0.70 0.73
C GLU A 47 16.84 -0.97 2.08
N TYR A 48 16.27 0.06 2.72
CA TYR A 48 15.59 -0.07 4.01
C TYR A 48 14.06 -0.13 3.87
N LEU A 49 13.52 0.53 2.85
CA LEU A 49 12.08 0.73 2.71
C LEU A 49 11.41 -0.15 1.66
N THR A 50 12.17 -0.92 0.87
CA THR A 50 11.59 -1.80 -0.14
C THR A 50 11.91 -3.27 0.10
N THR A 51 11.01 -4.13 -0.35
CA THR A 51 11.09 -5.58 -0.15
C THR A 51 11.93 -6.20 -1.26
N PRO A 52 13.00 -6.98 -0.95
CA PRO A 52 13.87 -7.58 -1.96
C PRO A 52 13.14 -8.43 -3.01
N GLN A 53 12.13 -9.19 -2.59
CA GLN A 53 11.34 -10.06 -3.46
C GLN A 53 10.51 -9.25 -4.45
N LEU A 54 9.86 -8.19 -3.98
CA LEU A 54 9.07 -7.32 -4.84
C LEU A 54 9.93 -6.61 -5.88
N ARG A 55 11.08 -6.06 -5.47
CA ARG A 55 12.05 -5.43 -6.37
C ARG A 55 12.48 -6.33 -7.52
N LYS A 56 12.63 -7.63 -7.27
CA LYS A 56 12.97 -8.63 -8.30
C LYS A 56 11.80 -8.96 -9.22
N SER A 57 10.57 -8.77 -8.75
CA SER A 57 9.34 -9.16 -9.46
C SER A 57 8.72 -8.06 -10.31
N TYR A 58 8.81 -6.79 -9.90
CA TYR A 58 8.15 -5.69 -10.60
C TYR A 58 9.12 -4.88 -11.47
N ASN A 59 8.63 -4.40 -12.61
CA ASN A 59 9.40 -3.49 -13.47
C ASN A 59 9.32 -2.06 -12.92
N VAL A 60 10.48 -1.49 -12.58
CA VAL A 60 10.58 -0.12 -12.02
C VAL A 60 9.95 0.92 -12.95
N ASP A 61 10.08 0.79 -14.27
CA ASP A 61 9.50 1.75 -15.23
C ASP A 61 7.97 1.74 -15.18
N ILE A 62 7.37 0.58 -14.92
CA ILE A 62 5.91 0.47 -14.75
C ILE A 62 5.49 1.20 -13.47
N ILE A 63 6.20 0.98 -12.35
CA ILE A 63 5.91 1.69 -11.09
C ILE A 63 6.05 3.20 -11.27
N ARG A 64 7.08 3.68 -11.97
CA ARG A 64 7.23 5.12 -12.28
C ARG A 64 6.04 5.67 -13.05
N LYS A 65 5.56 4.95 -14.07
CA LYS A 65 4.38 5.37 -14.86
C LYS A 65 3.11 5.38 -14.02
N VAL A 66 2.90 4.37 -13.17
CA VAL A 66 1.75 4.31 -12.26
C VAL A 66 1.79 5.47 -11.25
N MET A 67 2.95 5.73 -10.65
CA MET A 67 3.15 6.87 -9.76
C MET A 67 2.90 8.21 -10.46
N LEU A 68 3.39 8.37 -11.70
CA LEU A 68 3.14 9.57 -12.49
C LEU A 68 1.63 9.77 -12.75
N ALA A 69 0.93 8.73 -13.19
CA ALA A 69 -0.51 8.77 -13.43
C ALA A 69 -1.29 9.13 -12.14
N ALA A 70 -0.92 8.52 -11.01
CA ALA A 70 -1.51 8.81 -9.71
C ALA A 70 -1.25 10.26 -9.25
N LEU A 71 -0.04 10.78 -9.44
CA LEU A 71 0.30 12.17 -9.15
C LEU A 71 -0.47 13.16 -10.02
N VAL A 72 -0.56 12.90 -11.33
CA VAL A 72 -1.33 13.74 -12.26
C VAL A 72 -2.81 13.75 -11.87
N LEU A 73 -3.38 12.59 -11.58
CA LEU A 73 -4.77 12.47 -11.13
C LEU A 73 -4.99 13.21 -9.81
N SER A 74 -4.14 12.97 -8.81
CA SER A 74 -4.21 13.61 -7.50
C SER A 74 -4.11 15.13 -7.61
N GLY A 75 -3.08 15.64 -8.30
CA GLY A 75 -2.88 17.08 -8.51
C GLY A 75 -4.02 17.73 -9.28
N SER A 76 -4.54 17.06 -10.32
CA SER A 76 -5.67 17.57 -11.11
C SER A 76 -6.95 17.66 -10.28
N LEU A 77 -7.29 16.62 -9.51
CA LEU A 77 -8.47 16.61 -8.63
C LEU A 77 -8.36 17.69 -7.55
N ALA A 78 -7.20 17.81 -6.92
CA ALA A 78 -6.94 18.84 -5.92
C ALA A 78 -7.08 20.26 -6.50
N LEU A 79 -6.46 20.52 -7.65
CA LEU A 79 -6.51 21.83 -8.31
C LEU A 79 -7.94 22.18 -8.76
N LEU A 80 -8.65 21.26 -9.40
CA LEU A 80 -10.04 21.48 -9.84
C LEU A 80 -10.98 21.79 -8.66
N ASN A 81 -10.81 21.11 -7.53
CA ASN A 81 -11.57 21.41 -6.32
C ASN A 81 -11.26 22.81 -5.78
N ILE A 82 -9.97 23.20 -5.74
CA ILE A 82 -9.56 24.53 -5.30
C ILE A 82 -10.17 25.62 -6.19
N ILE A 83 -10.06 25.49 -7.51
CA ILE A 83 -10.62 26.45 -8.49
C ILE A 83 -12.13 26.56 -8.34
N ARG A 84 -12.83 25.43 -8.14
CA ARG A 84 -14.29 25.40 -7.94
C ARG A 84 -14.73 25.81 -6.53
N GLY A 85 -13.80 26.16 -5.65
CA GLY A 85 -14.11 26.54 -4.26
C GLY A 85 -14.64 25.39 -3.39
N ARG A 86 -14.42 24.13 -3.78
CA ARG A 86 -14.96 22.93 -3.11
C ARG A 86 -13.92 22.29 -2.20
N ALA A 87 -14.31 21.92 -0.97
CA ALA A 87 -13.44 21.29 0.02
C ALA A 87 -12.01 21.90 0.07
N ARG A 88 -11.93 23.25 0.03
CA ARG A 88 -10.68 23.98 -0.26
C ARG A 88 -9.52 23.61 0.65
N TRP A 89 -9.79 23.41 1.93
CA TRP A 89 -8.74 23.08 2.90
C TRP A 89 -8.14 21.69 2.61
N LEU A 90 -8.99 20.69 2.36
CA LEU A 90 -8.59 19.31 2.08
C LEU A 90 -7.83 19.24 0.75
N SER A 91 -8.36 19.91 -0.27
CA SER A 91 -7.74 19.94 -1.59
C SER A 91 -6.43 20.73 -1.59
N ALA A 92 -6.31 21.79 -0.78
CA ALA A 92 -5.04 22.49 -0.58
C ALA A 92 -4.00 21.61 0.15
N SER A 93 -4.42 20.82 1.14
CA SER A 93 -3.53 19.84 1.79
C SER A 93 -3.06 18.77 0.79
N ALA A 94 -3.97 18.21 -0.02
CA ALA A 94 -3.61 17.25 -1.06
C ALA A 94 -2.63 17.85 -2.07
N PHE A 95 -2.89 19.07 -2.54
CA PHE A 95 -2.00 19.79 -3.45
C PHE A 95 -0.62 20.04 -2.83
N ALA A 96 -0.55 20.40 -1.55
CA ALA A 96 0.71 20.58 -0.84
C ALA A 96 1.52 19.28 -0.76
N VAL A 97 0.87 18.14 -0.49
CA VAL A 97 1.51 16.82 -0.51
C VAL A 97 2.01 16.47 -1.91
N VAL A 98 1.23 16.71 -2.96
CA VAL A 98 1.66 16.51 -4.35
C VAL A 98 2.87 17.40 -4.68
N ALA A 99 2.82 18.68 -4.32
CA ALA A 99 3.92 19.61 -4.54
C ALA A 99 5.20 19.16 -3.82
N LEU A 100 5.10 18.73 -2.57
CA LEU A 100 6.23 18.15 -1.82
C LEU A 100 6.77 16.89 -2.52
N THR A 101 5.89 16.01 -2.97
CA THR A 101 6.28 14.79 -3.71
C THR A 101 7.04 15.13 -5.00
N VAL A 102 6.61 16.18 -5.70
CA VAL A 102 7.28 16.68 -6.92
C VAL A 102 8.64 17.30 -6.60
N LEU A 103 8.74 18.10 -5.55
CA LEU A 103 10.01 18.69 -5.11
C LEU A 103 11.03 17.63 -4.70
N LEU A 104 10.58 16.50 -4.16
CA LEU A 104 11.43 15.36 -3.82
C LEU A 104 11.79 14.47 -5.03
N GLY A 105 11.39 14.83 -6.25
CA GLY A 105 11.76 14.16 -7.50
C GLY A 105 10.66 13.29 -8.13
N ALA A 106 9.49 13.15 -7.49
CA ALA A 106 8.34 12.40 -8.02
C ALA A 106 8.70 10.99 -8.52
N HIS A 107 8.04 10.57 -9.60
CA HIS A 107 8.32 9.32 -10.31
C HIS A 107 9.73 9.23 -10.93
N ALA A 108 10.56 10.27 -10.91
CA ALA A 108 11.86 10.32 -11.60
C ALA A 108 13.05 10.12 -10.66
N VAL A 109 12.83 9.90 -9.35
CA VAL A 109 13.91 9.64 -8.38
C VAL A 109 14.77 8.47 -8.84
N PRO A 110 16.09 8.65 -9.06
CA PRO A 110 16.97 7.56 -9.45
C PRO A 110 17.00 6.48 -8.37
N VAL A 111 16.76 5.23 -8.76
CA VAL A 111 16.89 4.07 -7.87
C VAL A 111 18.14 3.34 -8.31
N ASN A 112 19.15 3.28 -7.46
CA ASN A 112 20.34 2.47 -7.71
C ASN A 112 19.88 0.99 -7.87
N PRO A 113 20.33 0.21 -8.84
CA PRO A 113 19.95 -1.21 -8.91
C PRO A 113 20.78 -2.09 -7.95
N ASN A 114 21.92 -1.60 -7.46
CA ASN A 114 22.90 -2.38 -6.71
C ASN A 114 22.90 -1.97 -5.23
N PHE A 115 22.21 -2.76 -4.40
CA PHE A 115 22.22 -2.63 -2.94
C PHE A 115 22.69 -3.93 -2.29
N PRO A 116 23.21 -3.90 -1.06
CA PRO A 116 23.52 -5.12 -0.33
C PRO A 116 22.26 -5.99 -0.13
N ASP A 117 22.36 -7.28 -0.48
CA ASP A 117 21.23 -8.23 -0.43
C ASP A 117 20.76 -8.56 1.01
N ASN A 118 21.55 -8.22 2.04
CA ASN A 118 21.33 -8.64 3.43
C ASN A 118 20.97 -7.50 4.39
N THR A 119 20.54 -6.35 3.87
CA THR A 119 20.11 -5.23 4.71
C THR A 119 18.70 -5.48 5.25
N PRO A 120 18.46 -5.34 6.58
CA PRO A 120 17.12 -5.38 7.14
C PRO A 120 16.23 -4.30 6.52
N TYR A 121 15.00 -4.67 6.16
CA TYR A 121 14.04 -3.79 5.51
C TYR A 121 12.70 -3.80 6.25
N ILE A 122 11.93 -2.72 6.09
CA ILE A 122 10.59 -2.55 6.68
C ILE A 122 9.50 -2.89 5.66
N GLY A 123 9.74 -2.70 4.35
CA GLY A 123 8.78 -3.07 3.29
C GLY A 123 7.66 -2.04 3.09
N LEU A 124 8.00 -0.75 3.06
CA LEU A 124 7.05 0.33 2.76
C LEU A 124 6.43 0.20 1.36
N ASP A 125 7.17 -0.34 0.38
CA ASP A 125 6.63 -0.65 -0.96
C ASP A 125 5.47 -1.65 -0.90
N TRP A 126 5.65 -2.73 -0.15
CA TRP A 126 4.63 -3.73 0.10
C TRP A 126 3.44 -3.12 0.83
N PHE A 127 3.68 -2.29 1.85
CA PHE A 127 2.62 -1.56 2.56
C PHE A 127 1.79 -0.69 1.63
N ILE A 128 2.42 0.08 0.74
CA ILE A 128 1.71 0.94 -0.23
C ILE A 128 0.85 0.10 -1.17
N LEU A 129 1.43 -0.96 -1.74
CA LEU A 129 0.76 -1.83 -2.70
C LEU A 129 -0.39 -2.61 -2.05
N ASP A 130 -0.18 -3.13 -0.84
CA ASP A 130 -1.18 -3.86 -0.08
C ASP A 130 -2.31 -2.94 0.36
N LEU A 131 -2.01 -1.74 0.86
CA LEU A 131 -3.04 -0.76 1.24
C LEU A 131 -3.89 -0.35 0.03
N LEU A 132 -3.25 -0.01 -1.09
CA LEU A 132 -3.95 0.39 -2.31
C LEU A 132 -4.75 -0.79 -2.90
N GLY A 133 -4.12 -1.95 -3.02
CA GLY A 133 -4.70 -3.15 -3.61
C GLY A 133 -5.89 -3.66 -2.81
N SER A 134 -5.72 -3.85 -1.50
CA SER A 134 -6.80 -4.27 -0.61
C SER A 134 -7.96 -3.27 -0.61
N THR A 135 -7.68 -1.97 -0.48
CA THR A 135 -8.72 -0.92 -0.53
C THR A 135 -9.53 -0.99 -1.83
N LEU A 136 -8.86 -1.08 -2.98
CA LEU A 136 -9.54 -1.15 -4.28
C LEU A 136 -10.36 -2.45 -4.42
N ILE A 137 -9.78 -3.60 -4.09
CA ILE A 137 -10.42 -4.91 -4.23
C ILE A 137 -11.62 -5.02 -3.30
N PHE A 138 -11.45 -4.71 -2.01
CA PHE A 138 -12.53 -4.83 -1.03
C PHE A 138 -13.65 -3.84 -1.28
N ILE A 139 -13.34 -2.56 -1.59
CA ILE A 139 -14.39 -1.61 -1.97
C ILE A 139 -15.10 -2.07 -3.25
N PHE A 140 -14.36 -2.55 -4.26
CA PHE A 140 -14.97 -3.03 -5.49
C PHE A 140 -15.93 -4.21 -5.24
N ILE A 141 -15.47 -5.24 -4.52
CA ILE A 141 -16.29 -6.41 -4.19
C ILE A 141 -17.49 -6.00 -3.34
N GLU A 142 -17.28 -5.17 -2.31
CA GLU A 142 -18.33 -4.68 -1.42
C GLU A 142 -19.41 -3.91 -2.19
N LYS A 143 -19.02 -3.12 -3.20
CA LYS A 143 -19.99 -2.33 -3.99
C LYS A 143 -20.62 -3.11 -5.13
N LEU A 144 -19.93 -4.11 -5.70
CA LEU A 144 -20.47 -4.95 -6.76
C LEU A 144 -21.42 -6.02 -6.22
N PHE A 145 -21.08 -6.65 -5.09
CA PHE A 145 -21.83 -7.74 -4.47
C PHE A 145 -22.29 -7.37 -3.05
N ALA A 146 -22.88 -6.19 -2.93
CA ALA A 146 -23.23 -5.61 -1.64
C ALA A 146 -24.26 -6.45 -0.85
N LEU A 147 -23.81 -7.04 0.26
CA LEU A 147 -24.69 -7.63 1.28
C LEU A 147 -25.50 -6.53 2.01
N ARG A 148 -24.85 -5.40 2.33
CA ARG A 148 -25.46 -4.22 2.97
C ARG A 148 -25.35 -3.01 2.04
N ARG A 149 -26.41 -2.76 1.26
CA ARG A 149 -26.40 -1.75 0.19
C ARG A 149 -26.22 -0.31 0.69
N ASP A 150 -26.78 -0.01 1.86
CA ASP A 150 -26.74 1.35 2.45
C ASP A 150 -25.46 1.61 3.26
N GLN A 151 -24.54 0.65 3.31
CA GLN A 151 -23.29 0.82 4.06
C GLN A 151 -22.34 1.76 3.29
N PRO A 152 -21.91 2.90 3.87
CA PRO A 152 -20.89 3.74 3.25
C PRO A 152 -19.51 3.05 3.26
N VAL A 153 -18.63 3.45 2.35
CA VAL A 153 -17.22 2.99 2.36
C VAL A 153 -16.55 3.34 3.71
N PHE A 154 -16.75 4.57 4.18
CA PHE A 154 -16.24 5.03 5.47
C PHE A 154 -17.29 4.80 6.57
N ARG A 155 -17.65 3.55 6.84
CA ARG A 155 -18.55 3.17 7.95
C ARG A 155 -17.96 3.54 9.32
N ALA A 156 -18.75 3.52 10.39
CA ALA A 156 -18.34 4.00 11.71
C ALA A 156 -17.02 3.40 12.23
N GLU A 157 -16.66 2.19 11.81
CA GLU A 157 -15.48 1.47 12.26
C GLU A 157 -14.37 1.40 11.19
N TRP A 158 -14.43 2.21 10.12
CA TRP A 158 -13.40 2.20 9.07
C TRP A 158 -12.00 2.50 9.64
N GLN A 159 -11.93 3.28 10.72
CA GLN A 159 -10.68 3.53 11.44
C GLN A 159 -10.17 2.25 12.09
N THR A 160 -11.05 1.44 12.69
CA THR A 160 -10.67 0.14 13.24
C THR A 160 -10.09 -0.76 12.17
N ASP A 161 -10.68 -0.79 10.97
CA ASP A 161 -10.16 -1.55 9.83
C ASP A 161 -8.76 -1.04 9.43
N PHE A 162 -8.58 0.28 9.37
CA PHE A 162 -7.29 0.88 9.02
C PHE A 162 -6.20 0.61 10.07
N HIS A 163 -6.54 0.68 11.37
CA HIS A 163 -5.61 0.33 12.44
C HIS A 163 -5.26 -1.15 12.41
N HIS A 164 -6.26 -2.03 12.20
CA HIS A 164 -6.03 -3.46 12.02
C HIS A 164 -5.11 -3.72 10.83
N PHE A 165 -5.33 -3.05 9.70
CA PHE A 165 -4.47 -3.15 8.53
C PHE A 165 -3.02 -2.78 8.88
N ILE A 166 -2.78 -1.62 9.50
CA ILE A 166 -1.43 -1.17 9.87
C ILE A 166 -0.76 -2.17 10.81
N VAL A 167 -1.43 -2.53 11.91
CA VAL A 167 -0.87 -3.43 12.92
C VAL A 167 -0.59 -4.80 12.31
N ASN A 168 -1.55 -5.37 11.59
CA ASN A 168 -1.37 -6.68 10.96
C ASN A 168 -0.25 -6.66 9.93
N HIS A 169 -0.20 -5.65 9.06
CA HIS A 169 0.84 -5.54 8.05
C HIS A 169 2.24 -5.43 8.66
N MET A 170 2.40 -4.59 9.70
CA MET A 170 3.68 -4.44 10.39
C MET A 170 4.08 -5.70 11.15
N VAL A 171 3.15 -6.35 11.86
CA VAL A 171 3.41 -7.58 12.61
C VAL A 171 3.74 -8.73 11.67
N VAL A 172 2.97 -8.92 10.60
CA VAL A 172 3.24 -9.96 9.59
C VAL A 172 4.59 -9.71 8.91
N GLY A 173 4.91 -8.46 8.55
CA GLY A 173 6.22 -8.11 8.01
C GLY A 173 7.37 -8.46 8.96
N PHE A 174 7.21 -8.14 10.24
CA PHE A 174 8.19 -8.50 11.28
C PHE A 174 8.33 -10.01 11.47
N VAL A 175 7.20 -10.74 11.56
CA VAL A 175 7.19 -12.20 11.70
C VAL A 175 7.84 -12.86 10.48
N LEU A 176 7.60 -12.37 9.27
CA LEU A 176 8.26 -12.86 8.06
C LEU A 176 9.77 -12.63 8.12
N LEU A 177 10.22 -11.44 8.50
CA LEU A 177 11.65 -11.14 8.64
C LEU A 177 12.30 -12.05 9.69
N ALA A 178 11.69 -12.16 10.87
CA ALA A 178 12.19 -12.99 11.97
C ALA A 178 12.22 -14.47 11.57
N THR A 179 11.13 -14.99 11.00
CA THR A 179 11.03 -16.39 10.58
C THR A 179 12.04 -16.69 9.47
N ASN A 180 12.20 -15.81 8.49
CA ASN A 180 13.18 -16.00 7.41
C ASN A 180 14.61 -16.08 7.98
N LEU A 181 14.97 -15.17 8.89
CA LEU A 181 16.27 -15.19 9.57
C LEU A 181 16.46 -16.46 10.40
N LEU A 182 15.45 -16.87 11.16
CA LEU A 182 15.50 -18.05 12.03
C LEU A 182 15.58 -19.34 11.21
N VAL A 183 14.81 -19.48 10.12
CA VAL A 183 14.85 -20.66 9.25
C VAL A 183 16.23 -20.83 8.62
N HIS A 184 16.81 -19.76 8.05
CA HIS A 184 18.12 -19.85 7.42
C HIS A 184 19.25 -20.13 8.44
N LYS A 185 19.16 -19.59 9.66
CA LYS A 185 20.20 -19.79 10.68
C LYS A 185 20.06 -21.09 11.48
N LEU A 186 18.83 -21.48 11.83
CA LEU A 186 18.56 -22.59 12.76
C LEU A 186 18.15 -23.87 12.06
N PHE A 187 17.55 -23.80 10.87
CA PHE A 187 16.98 -24.95 10.16
C PHE A 187 17.65 -25.24 8.81
N GLY A 188 18.78 -24.60 8.51
CA GLY A 188 19.56 -24.90 7.30
C GLY A 188 19.95 -26.39 7.18
N TRP A 189 20.08 -27.10 8.31
CA TRP A 189 20.36 -28.54 8.37
C TRP A 189 19.16 -29.42 8.00
N ALA A 190 17.92 -28.92 8.13
CA ALA A 190 16.70 -29.67 7.84
C ALA A 190 16.36 -29.67 6.33
N ALA A 191 17.17 -28.98 5.52
CA ALA A 191 16.93 -28.80 4.11
C ALA A 191 17.33 -30.07 3.33
N ASN A 192 16.35 -30.82 2.82
CA ASN A 192 16.55 -32.07 2.09
C ASN A 192 16.38 -31.86 0.57
N ASP A 193 17.39 -32.24 -0.21
CA ASP A 193 17.39 -32.01 -1.67
C ASP A 193 16.41 -32.92 -2.41
N GLY A 194 16.19 -34.15 -1.91
CA GLY A 194 15.22 -35.08 -2.48
C GLY A 194 13.77 -34.59 -2.32
N ILE A 195 13.42 -34.11 -1.13
CA ILE A 195 12.08 -33.53 -0.88
C ILE A 195 11.90 -32.25 -1.71
N ARG A 196 12.91 -31.36 -1.76
CA ARG A 196 12.85 -30.14 -2.57
C ARG A 196 12.68 -30.45 -4.05
N GLY A 197 13.42 -31.42 -4.59
CA GLY A 197 13.31 -31.86 -5.97
C GLY A 197 11.93 -32.47 -6.28
N TRP A 198 11.39 -33.28 -5.38
CA TRP A 198 10.05 -33.85 -5.53
C TRP A 198 8.97 -32.78 -5.59
N VAL A 199 9.00 -31.81 -4.68
CA VAL A 199 8.05 -30.68 -4.66
C VAL A 199 8.19 -29.82 -5.92
N ALA A 200 9.42 -29.56 -6.38
CA ALA A 200 9.67 -28.71 -7.55
C ALA A 200 9.14 -29.29 -8.87
N VAL A 201 8.94 -30.60 -8.96
CA VAL A 201 8.42 -31.29 -10.16
C VAL A 201 6.89 -31.45 -10.12
N LEU A 202 6.24 -31.15 -8.99
CA LEU A 202 4.78 -31.16 -8.92
C LEU A 202 4.20 -30.14 -9.90
N ASN A 203 3.11 -30.54 -10.56
CA ASN A 203 2.34 -29.56 -11.33
C ASN A 203 1.72 -28.52 -10.38
N PHE A 204 1.45 -27.34 -10.94
CA PHE A 204 0.97 -26.18 -10.17
C PHE A 204 -0.22 -26.52 -9.26
N TRP A 205 -1.24 -27.22 -9.76
CA TRP A 205 -2.45 -27.52 -8.99
C TRP A 205 -2.17 -28.44 -7.81
N VAL A 206 -1.40 -29.49 -8.03
CA VAL A 206 -1.02 -30.41 -6.95
C VAL A 206 -0.17 -29.69 -5.90
N ALA A 207 0.80 -28.89 -6.32
CA ALA A 207 1.62 -28.09 -5.41
C ALA A 207 0.77 -27.13 -4.56
N VAL A 208 -0.22 -26.46 -5.17
CA VAL A 208 -1.13 -25.53 -4.48
C VAL A 208 -2.01 -26.25 -3.45
N PHE A 209 -2.64 -27.36 -3.80
CA PHE A 209 -3.47 -28.07 -2.83
C PHE A 209 -2.65 -28.74 -1.73
N LEU A 210 -1.45 -29.25 -2.05
CA LEU A 210 -0.55 -29.85 -1.08
C LEU A 210 -0.02 -28.81 -0.08
N ILE A 211 0.38 -27.61 -0.54
CA ILE A 211 0.87 -26.57 0.38
C ILE A 211 -0.24 -26.07 1.31
N VAL A 212 -1.48 -25.96 0.82
CA VAL A 212 -2.64 -25.63 1.67
C VAL A 212 -2.84 -26.71 2.72
N LEU A 213 -2.86 -27.99 2.32
CA LEU A 213 -3.03 -29.12 3.25
C LEU A 213 -1.94 -29.13 4.33
N VAL A 214 -0.67 -28.99 3.94
CA VAL A 214 0.46 -29.01 4.89
C VAL A 214 0.41 -27.81 5.82
N ALA A 215 0.07 -26.62 5.32
CA ALA A 215 -0.06 -25.43 6.15
C ALA A 215 -1.18 -25.54 7.20
N ASP A 216 -2.25 -26.29 6.90
CA ASP A 216 -3.40 -26.49 7.80
C ASP A 216 -3.16 -27.59 8.86
N LEU A 217 -2.17 -28.46 8.64
CA LEU A 217 -1.79 -29.53 9.56
C LEU A 217 -0.84 -29.09 10.68
N VAL A 218 -0.30 -27.87 10.62
CA VAL A 218 0.70 -27.30 11.56
C VAL A 218 0.07 -26.22 12.41
#